data_AF-A0AAU6Y4X1-F1
#
_entry.id   AF-A0AAU6Y4X1-F1
#
_cell.length_a   1.000
_cell.length_b   1.000
_cell.length_c   1.000
_cell.angle_alpha   90.00
_cell.angle_beta   90.00
_cell.angle_gamma   90.00
#
_symmetry.space_group_name_H-M   'P 1'
#
loop_
_entity.id
_entity.type
_entity.pdbx_description
1 polymer ?
#
loop_
_entity_poly.entity_id
_entity_poly.type
_entity_poly.pdbx_seq_one_letter_code
_entity_poly.pdbx_strand_id
1 'polypeptide(L)'
;MDRRGGYRCRGFLLGLADFPILLGIKLKLLFDIATLYGYDVKDYKERLYILYLFQLAFSSQQRRNEVYKLLAGWQGYSNSLPNNVEEFDWRIFQQEYRDYIDLAKMAQLLPVIGAAVGAIANYKLIAQLGETAINCYRMRRISALQILEP
;
A
#
# COMPACT_ATOMS: atom_id res chain seq x y z
N MET A 1 23.89 38.06 14.85
CA MET A 1 23.88 36.83 14.02
C MET A 1 23.72 35.63 14.94
N ASP A 2 22.52 35.02 14.99
CA ASP A 2 22.17 33.90 15.87
C ASP A 2 22.37 32.54 15.16
N ARG A 3 23.15 31.62 15.74
CA ARG A 3 23.40 30.25 15.24
C ARG A 3 22.41 29.24 15.84
N ARG A 4 21.11 29.40 15.63
CA ARG A 4 20.08 28.44 16.10
C ARG A 4 19.29 27.74 14.97
N GLY A 5 19.99 27.35 13.89
CA GLY A 5 19.38 26.69 12.73
C GLY A 5 19.64 25.19 12.53
N GLY A 6 20.60 24.55 13.21
CA GLY A 6 21.13 23.25 12.77
C GLY A 6 20.44 21.97 13.30
N TYR A 7 19.82 22.02 14.48
CA TYR A 7 19.43 20.78 15.19
C TYR A 7 18.01 20.27 14.90
N ARG A 8 17.09 21.14 14.43
CA ARG A 8 15.73 20.74 14.04
C ARG A 8 15.69 19.89 12.77
N CYS A 9 16.61 20.13 11.82
CA CYS A 9 16.70 19.31 10.61
C CYS A 9 17.29 17.92 10.87
N ARG A 10 18.09 17.70 11.92
CA ARG A 10 18.78 16.42 12.12
C ARG A 10 17.82 15.28 12.52
N GLY A 11 16.80 15.58 13.34
CA GLY A 11 15.74 14.63 13.69
C GLY A 11 14.75 14.36 12.56
N PHE A 12 14.43 15.38 11.74
CA PHE A 12 13.59 15.23 10.55
C PHE A 12 14.29 14.42 9.44
N LEU A 13 15.58 14.67 9.20
CA LEU A 13 16.39 13.95 8.20
C LEU A 13 16.61 12.47 8.57
N LEU A 14 16.75 12.12 9.85
CA LEU A 14 16.78 10.71 10.28
C LEU A 14 15.43 10.02 10.05
N GLY A 15 14.31 10.67 10.39
CA GLY A 15 12.97 10.11 10.16
C GLY A 15 12.64 9.87 8.68
N LEU A 16 13.22 10.65 7.76
CA LEU A 16 13.10 10.42 6.32
C LEU A 16 13.89 9.18 5.84
N ALA A 17 14.99 8.81 6.48
CA ALA A 17 15.76 7.61 6.15
C ALA A 17 15.05 6.32 6.57
N ASP A 18 14.25 6.36 7.65
CA ASP A 18 13.46 5.22 8.13
C ASP A 18 12.22 4.94 7.26
N PHE A 19 11.75 5.95 6.53
CA PHE A 19 10.53 5.84 5.73
C PHE A 19 10.61 4.79 4.61
N PRO A 20 11.65 4.77 3.74
CA PRO A 20 11.83 3.70 2.76
C PRO A 20 11.88 2.30 3.39
N ILE A 21 12.53 2.17 4.56
CA ILE A 21 12.67 0.89 5.26
C ILE A 21 11.30 0.40 5.76
N LEU A 22 10.55 1.27 6.44
CA LEU A 22 9.23 0.96 6.97
C LEU A 22 8.22 0.65 5.85
N LEU A 23 8.29 1.38 4.73
CA LEU A 23 7.50 1.07 3.55
C LEU A 23 7.88 -0.30 2.98
N GLY A 24 9.17 -0.60 2.87
CA GLY A 24 9.69 -1.89 2.41
C GLY A 24 9.18 -3.07 3.25
N ILE A 25 9.16 -2.93 4.58
CA ILE A 25 8.62 -3.97 5.48
C ILE A 25 7.12 -4.21 5.22
N LYS A 26 6.33 -3.16 5.04
CA LYS A 26 4.89 -3.27 4.75
C LYS A 26 4.64 -3.93 3.40
N LEU A 27 5.41 -3.56 2.38
CA LEU A 27 5.32 -4.19 1.06
C LEU A 27 5.73 -5.67 1.12
N LYS A 28 6.79 -6.00 1.87
CA LYS A 28 7.20 -7.39 2.11
C LYS A 28 6.08 -8.22 2.75
N LEU A 29 5.42 -7.69 3.78
CA LEU A 29 4.26 -8.36 4.38
C LEU A 29 3.17 -8.67 3.34
N LEU A 30 2.86 -7.72 2.45
CA LEU A 30 1.86 -7.94 1.39
C LEU A 30 2.32 -9.01 0.39
N PHE A 31 3.60 -9.02 0.00
CA PHE A 31 4.16 -10.05 -0.86
C PHE A 31 4.11 -11.45 -0.22
N ASP A 32 4.42 -11.54 1.07
CA ASP A 32 4.35 -12.80 1.83
C ASP A 32 2.90 -13.31 1.87
N ILE A 33 1.92 -12.44 2.15
CA ILE A 33 0.49 -12.78 2.13
C ILE A 33 0.06 -13.23 0.72
N ALA A 34 0.43 -12.50 -0.33
CA ALA A 34 0.09 -12.86 -1.71
C ALA A 34 0.59 -14.27 -2.07
N THR A 35 1.85 -14.55 -1.70
CA THR A 35 2.50 -15.84 -1.93
C THR A 35 1.80 -16.96 -1.15
N LEU A 36 1.40 -16.71 0.11
CA LEU A 36 0.65 -17.66 0.93
C LEU A 36 -0.73 -18.00 0.32
N TYR A 37 -1.35 -17.07 -0.39
CA TYR A 37 -2.60 -17.29 -1.12
C TYR A 37 -2.40 -17.90 -2.52
N GLY A 38 -1.16 -18.14 -2.94
CA GLY A 38 -0.83 -18.79 -4.22
C GLY A 38 -0.69 -17.85 -5.41
N TYR A 39 -0.56 -16.54 -5.19
CA TYR A 39 -0.37 -15.56 -6.28
C TYR A 39 1.12 -15.31 -6.55
N ASP A 40 1.48 -15.20 -7.84
CA ASP A 40 2.87 -14.96 -8.24
C ASP A 40 3.22 -13.47 -8.13
N VAL A 41 4.00 -13.12 -7.10
CA VAL A 41 4.51 -11.77 -6.87
C VAL A 41 5.55 -11.30 -7.91
N LYS A 42 5.99 -12.20 -8.81
CA LYS A 42 6.80 -11.82 -9.97
C LYS A 42 5.98 -11.21 -11.10
N ASP A 43 4.68 -11.53 -11.17
CA ASP A 43 3.75 -10.90 -12.09
C ASP A 43 3.57 -9.41 -11.73
N TYR A 44 3.74 -8.55 -12.72
CA TYR A 44 3.59 -7.12 -12.55
C TYR A 44 2.14 -6.75 -12.20
N LYS A 45 1.15 -7.50 -12.70
CA LYS A 45 -0.27 -7.29 -12.34
C LYS A 45 -0.48 -7.55 -10.86
N GLU A 46 0.14 -8.60 -10.31
CA GLU A 46 0.06 -8.88 -8.88
C GLU A 46 0.74 -7.80 -8.03
N ARG A 47 1.90 -7.28 -8.48
CA ARG A 47 2.53 -6.12 -7.82
C ARG A 47 1.62 -4.89 -7.83
N LEU A 48 0.90 -4.66 -8.93
CA LEU A 48 -0.07 -3.57 -9.03
C LEU A 48 -1.25 -3.77 -8.07
N TYR A 49 -1.75 -5.00 -7.96
CA TYR A 49 -2.78 -5.37 -6.97
C TYR A 49 -2.35 -5.02 -5.54
N ILE A 50 -1.11 -5.37 -5.19
CA ILE A 50 -0.49 -5.08 -3.88
C ILE A 50 -0.40 -3.57 -3.62
N LEU A 51 -0.08 -2.76 -4.63
CA LEU A 51 -0.06 -1.30 -4.50
C LEU A 51 -1.46 -0.73 -4.26
N TYR A 52 -2.50 -1.30 -4.87
CA TYR A 52 -3.89 -0.91 -4.58
C TYR A 52 -4.36 -1.40 -3.21
N LEU A 53 -3.94 -2.58 -2.73
CA LEU A 53 -4.19 -3.02 -1.35
C LEU A 53 -3.62 -2.02 -0.33
N PHE A 54 -2.40 -1.56 -0.58
CA PHE A 54 -1.77 -0.55 0.25
C PHE A 54 -2.57 0.76 0.25
N GLN A 55 -3.05 1.21 -0.92
CA GLN A 55 -3.96 2.37 -1.01
C GLN A 55 -5.27 2.12 -0.25
N LEU A 56 -5.86 0.93 -0.33
CA LEU A 56 -7.11 0.60 0.37
C LEU A 56 -6.92 0.70 1.90
N ALA A 57 -5.78 0.26 2.42
CA ALA A 57 -5.51 0.33 3.86
C ALA A 57 -5.29 1.77 4.35
N PHE A 58 -4.65 2.63 3.55
CA PHE A 58 -4.12 3.91 4.03
C PHE A 58 -4.69 5.18 3.37
N SER A 59 -5.53 5.09 2.34
CA SER A 59 -6.14 6.27 1.69
C SER A 59 -7.33 6.86 2.48
N SER A 60 -7.85 8.02 2.04
CA SER A 60 -9.06 8.66 2.59
C SER A 60 -10.30 7.78 2.41
N GLN A 61 -11.38 8.01 3.17
CA GLN A 61 -12.58 7.17 3.06
C GLN A 61 -13.19 7.21 1.65
N GLN A 62 -13.21 8.38 1.00
CA GLN A 62 -13.70 8.50 -0.37
C GLN A 62 -12.87 7.62 -1.30
N ARG A 63 -11.53 7.73 -1.22
CA ARG A 63 -10.63 6.97 -2.08
C ARG A 63 -10.65 5.48 -1.80
N ARG A 64 -10.78 5.08 -0.53
CA ARG A 64 -10.95 3.67 -0.15
C ARG A 64 -12.12 3.01 -0.87
N ASN A 65 -13.25 3.72 -1.02
CA ASN A 65 -14.42 3.19 -1.71
C ASN A 65 -14.15 2.97 -3.20
N GLU A 66 -13.40 3.86 -3.85
CA GLU A 66 -13.01 3.73 -5.26
C GLU A 66 -12.06 2.55 -5.46
N VAL A 67 -11.02 2.46 -4.64
CA VAL A 67 -10.03 1.38 -4.68
C VAL A 67 -10.69 0.03 -4.36
N TYR A 68 -11.63 -0.01 -3.41
CA TYR A 68 -12.40 -1.21 -3.11
C TYR A 68 -13.14 -1.74 -4.35
N LYS A 69 -13.84 -0.87 -5.10
CA LYS A 69 -14.54 -1.27 -6.32
C LYS A 69 -13.58 -1.83 -7.36
N LEU A 70 -12.40 -1.21 -7.53
CA LEU A 70 -11.35 -1.69 -8.42
C LEU A 70 -10.83 -3.07 -8.01
N LEU A 71 -10.56 -3.28 -6.71
CA LEU A 71 -10.08 -4.57 -6.18
C LEU A 71 -11.15 -5.67 -6.23
N ALA A 72 -12.43 -5.33 -6.05
CA ALA A 72 -13.55 -6.25 -6.21
C ALA A 72 -13.72 -6.69 -7.67
N GLY A 73 -13.53 -5.76 -8.62
CA GLY A 73 -13.55 -6.01 -10.05
C GLY A 73 -12.18 -6.39 -10.65
N TRP A 74 -11.24 -6.85 -9.82
CA TRP A 74 -9.83 -6.96 -10.23
C TRP A 74 -9.61 -7.80 -11.48
N GLN A 75 -10.33 -8.92 -11.64
CA GLN A 75 -10.16 -9.79 -12.80
C GLN A 75 -10.39 -9.03 -14.12
N GLY A 76 -11.48 -8.26 -14.19
CA GLY A 76 -11.81 -7.44 -15.37
C GLY A 76 -10.77 -6.34 -15.61
N TYR A 77 -10.38 -5.63 -14.56
CA TYR A 77 -9.34 -4.59 -14.66
C TYR A 77 -7.99 -5.17 -15.11
N SER A 78 -7.57 -6.29 -14.51
CA SER A 78 -6.30 -6.96 -14.84
C SER A 78 -6.23 -7.45 -16.28
N ASN A 79 -7.38 -7.77 -16.89
CA ASN A 79 -7.49 -8.12 -18.30
C ASN A 79 -7.39 -6.90 -19.23
N SER A 80 -7.79 -5.70 -18.77
CA SER A 80 -7.60 -4.45 -19.52
C SER A 80 -6.18 -3.90 -19.45
N LEU A 81 -5.36 -4.40 -18.52
CA LEU A 81 -3.95 -4.01 -18.42
C LEU A 81 -3.13 -4.65 -19.56
N PRO A 82 -2.11 -3.94 -20.06
CA PRO A 82 -1.20 -4.46 -21.09
C PRO A 82 -0.60 -5.82 -20.72
N ASN A 83 -0.19 -6.64 -21.68
CA ASN A 83 0.51 -7.88 -21.33
C ASN A 83 1.99 -7.63 -20.99
N ASN A 84 2.58 -6.56 -21.54
CA ASN A 84 3.94 -6.14 -21.24
C ASN A 84 3.94 -4.98 -20.23
N VAL A 85 4.79 -5.10 -19.21
CA VAL A 85 4.99 -4.10 -18.15
C VAL A 85 5.54 -2.77 -18.69
N GLU A 86 6.23 -2.81 -19.83
CA GLU A 86 6.84 -1.63 -20.48
C GLU A 86 5.81 -0.71 -21.13
N GLU A 87 4.65 -1.25 -21.49
CA GLU A 87 3.53 -0.51 -22.10
C GLU A 87 2.66 0.18 -21.04
N PHE A 88 2.83 -0.18 -19.77
CA PHE A 88 2.08 0.42 -18.67
C PHE A 88 2.61 1.83 -18.37
N ASP A 89 1.71 2.82 -18.32
CA ASP A 89 2.10 4.20 -17.98
C ASP A 89 2.36 4.35 -16.47
N TRP A 90 3.57 3.95 -16.07
CA TRP A 90 4.07 4.05 -14.71
C TRP A 90 4.06 5.47 -14.16
N ARG A 91 4.23 6.47 -15.04
CA ARG A 91 4.29 7.87 -14.61
C ARG A 91 2.92 8.35 -14.17
N ILE A 92 1.88 8.07 -14.97
CA ILE A 92 0.50 8.39 -14.61
C ILE A 92 0.09 7.63 -13.35
N PHE A 93 0.36 6.33 -13.29
CA PHE A 93 0.06 5.53 -12.10
C PHE A 93 0.77 6.07 -10.85
N GLN A 94 2.04 6.47 -10.94
CA GLN A 94 2.76 7.04 -9.79
C GLN A 94 2.19 8.39 -9.34
N GLN A 95 1.76 9.23 -10.27
CA GLN A 95 1.12 10.51 -9.94
C GLN A 95 -0.19 10.26 -9.19
N GLU A 96 -1.06 9.45 -9.78
CA GLU A 96 -2.29 8.97 -9.16
C GLU A 96 -2.04 8.38 -7.77
N TYR A 97 -1.11 7.42 -7.67
CA TYR A 97 -0.75 6.77 -6.41
C TYR A 97 -0.36 7.76 -5.31
N ARG A 98 0.46 8.78 -5.66
CA ARG A 98 0.87 9.83 -4.71
C ARG A 98 -0.29 10.75 -4.34
N ASP A 99 -1.15 11.10 -5.28
CA ASP A 99 -2.31 11.96 -5.03
C ASP A 99 -3.36 11.26 -4.17
N TYR A 100 -3.48 9.94 -4.31
CA TYR A 100 -4.42 9.10 -3.58
C TYR A 100 -3.97 8.75 -2.17
N ILE A 101 -2.66 8.74 -1.94
CA ILE A 101 -2.10 8.60 -0.61
C ILE A 101 -1.81 10.00 -0.07
N ASP A 102 -2.70 10.46 0.80
CA ASP A 102 -2.50 11.71 1.52
C ASP A 102 -1.11 11.71 2.22
N LEU A 103 -0.25 12.63 1.82
CA LEU A 103 1.12 12.79 2.34
C LEU A 103 1.12 12.95 3.88
N ALA A 104 0.06 13.54 4.44
CA ALA A 104 -0.11 13.66 5.89
C ALA A 104 -0.37 12.31 6.57
N LYS A 105 -1.01 11.36 5.87
CA LYS A 105 -1.16 9.98 6.37
C LYS A 105 0.16 9.23 6.30
N MET A 106 0.97 9.42 5.26
CA MET A 106 2.33 8.85 5.21
C MET A 106 3.21 9.38 6.36
N ALA A 107 3.09 10.66 6.69
CA ALA A 107 3.75 11.25 7.85
C ALA A 107 3.22 10.70 9.19
N GLN A 108 1.94 10.34 9.29
CA GLN A 108 1.38 9.63 10.45
C GLN A 108 1.85 8.17 10.57
N LEU A 109 2.31 7.54 9.47
CA LEU A 109 2.91 6.21 9.50
C LEU A 109 4.35 6.21 10.07
N LEU A 110 4.94 7.39 10.25
CA LEU A 110 6.21 7.62 10.95
C LEU A 110 5.94 8.30 12.29
N PRO A 111 5.82 7.53 13.39
CA PRO A 111 5.58 8.14 14.68
C PRO A 111 6.87 8.76 15.21
N VAL A 112 7.09 10.07 14.96
CA VAL A 112 8.25 10.81 15.48
C VAL A 112 7.97 11.43 16.86
N ILE A 113 6.82 11.15 17.50
CA ILE A 113 6.51 11.68 18.84
C ILE A 113 6.12 10.55 19.81
N GLY A 114 7.06 10.23 20.71
CA GLY A 114 6.90 9.26 21.80
C GLY A 114 7.14 7.80 21.36
N ALA A 115 8.37 7.28 21.56
CA ALA A 115 8.79 5.95 21.09
C ALA A 115 7.83 4.80 21.45
N ALA A 116 7.18 4.86 22.63
CA ALA A 116 6.20 3.86 23.05
C ALA A 116 4.84 3.99 22.34
N VAL A 117 4.31 5.22 22.23
CA VAL A 117 3.02 5.49 21.55
C VAL A 117 3.14 5.20 20.05
N GLY A 118 4.30 5.51 19.47
CA GLY A 118 4.61 5.22 18.09
C GLY A 118 4.65 3.74 17.74
N ALA A 119 5.29 2.93 18.58
CA ALA A 119 5.37 1.48 18.37
C ALA A 119 3.97 0.83 18.34
N ILE A 120 3.09 1.21 19.27
CA ILE A 120 1.72 0.69 19.34
C ILE A 120 0.90 1.12 18.10
N ALA A 121 1.02 2.39 17.69
CA ALA A 121 0.34 2.88 16.51
C ALA A 121 0.79 2.14 15.24
N ASN A 122 2.10 1.94 15.06
CA ASN A 122 2.64 1.20 13.90
C ASN A 122 2.17 -0.27 13.91
N TYR A 123 2.14 -0.93 15.07
CA TYR A 123 1.60 -2.29 15.17
C TYR A 123 0.15 -2.38 14.70
N LYS A 124 -0.72 -1.44 15.12
CA LYS A 124 -2.12 -1.39 14.68
C LYS A 124 -2.24 -1.19 13.17
N LEU A 125 -1.41 -0.33 12.58
CA LEU A 125 -1.40 -0.07 11.14
C LEU A 125 -0.96 -1.29 10.34
N ILE A 126 0.03 -2.03 10.83
CA ILE A 126 0.47 -3.30 10.23
C ILE A 126 -0.62 -4.36 10.35
N ALA A 127 -1.26 -4.49 11.50
CA ALA A 127 -2.37 -5.42 11.69
C ALA A 127 -3.53 -5.10 10.76
N GLN A 128 -3.91 -3.82 10.66
CA GLN A 128 -4.94 -3.35 9.72
C GLN A 128 -4.58 -3.67 8.26
N LEU A 129 -3.32 -3.47 7.86
CA LEU A 129 -2.84 -3.81 6.52
C LEU A 129 -2.95 -5.32 6.24
N GLY A 130 -2.53 -6.15 7.20
CA GLY A 130 -2.63 -7.60 7.09
C GLY A 130 -4.08 -8.07 6.94
N GLU A 131 -4.98 -7.60 7.81
CA GLU A 131 -6.42 -7.89 7.73
C GLU A 131 -7.02 -7.44 6.40
N THR A 132 -6.67 -6.24 5.92
CA THR A 132 -7.13 -5.72 4.62
C THR A 132 -6.69 -6.65 3.49
N ALA A 133 -5.42 -7.04 3.47
CA ALA A 133 -4.89 -7.95 2.46
C ALA A 133 -5.58 -9.32 2.49
N ILE A 134 -5.69 -9.93 3.68
CA ILE A 134 -6.38 -11.21 3.88
C ILE A 134 -7.81 -11.16 3.33
N ASN A 135 -8.57 -10.12 3.66
CA ASN A 135 -9.95 -9.98 3.23
C ASN A 135 -10.08 -9.75 1.72
N CYS A 136 -9.18 -8.97 1.12
CA CYS A 136 -9.17 -8.78 -0.33
C CYS A 136 -8.81 -10.05 -1.09
N TYR A 137 -7.82 -10.83 -0.63
CA TYR A 137 -7.50 -12.11 -1.25
C TYR A 137 -8.61 -13.16 -1.07
N ARG A 138 -9.32 -13.16 0.08
CA ARG A 138 -10.54 -13.94 0.27
C ARG A 138 -11.64 -13.54 -0.71
N MET A 139 -11.91 -12.24 -0.83
CA MET A 139 -12.89 -11.70 -1.77
C MET A 139 -12.55 -12.13 -3.21
N ARG A 140 -11.29 -11.97 -3.63
CA ARG A 140 -10.82 -12.37 -4.96
C ARG A 140 -11.03 -13.86 -5.22
N ARG A 141 -10.74 -14.73 -4.24
CA ARG A 141 -11.00 -16.17 -4.34
C ARG A 141 -12.48 -16.50 -4.46
N ILE A 142 -13.35 -15.85 -3.68
CA ILE A 142 -14.80 -16.07 -3.74
C ILE A 142 -15.37 -15.61 -5.08
N SER A 143 -15.00 -14.42 -5.55
CA SER A 143 -15.44 -13.91 -6.85
C SER A 143 -14.99 -14.81 -8.01
N ALA A 144 -13.79 -15.40 -7.92
CA ALA A 144 -13.34 -16.39 -8.91
C ALA A 144 -14.21 -17.66 -8.92
N LEU A 145 -14.68 -18.13 -7.75
CA LEU A 145 -15.59 -19.28 -7.68
C LEU A 145 -16.96 -18.97 -8.32
N GLN A 146 -17.50 -17.77 -8.10
CA GLN A 146 -18.79 -17.36 -8.71
C GLN A 146 -18.76 -17.31 -10.24
N ILE A 147 -17.59 -17.12 -10.85
CA ILE A 147 -17.43 -17.12 -12.31
C ILE A 147 -17.44 -18.56 -12.87
N LEU A 148 -17.04 -19.55 -12.08
CA LEU A 148 -16.94 -20.96 -12.49
C LEU A 148 -18.24 -21.74 -12.28
N GLU A 149 -19.20 -21.20 -11.53
CA GLU A 149 -20.56 -21.75 -11.35
C GLU A 149 -21.59 -20.82 -12.02
N PRO A 150 -21.71 -20.84 -13.37
CA PRO A 150 -22.68 -20.04 -14.11
C PRO A 150 -24.14 -20.47 -13.91
#